data_AF-A0A5M4DBD5-F1
#
_entry.id   AF-A0A5M4DBD5-F1
#
_cell.length_a   1.000
_cell.length_b   1.000
_cell.length_c   1.000
_cell.angle_alpha   90.00
_cell.angle_beta   90.00
_cell.angle_gamma   90.00
#
_symmetry.space_group_name_H-M   'P 1'
#
loop_
_entity.id
_entity.type
_entity.pdbx_description
1 polymer ?
#
loop_
_entity_poly.entity_id
_entity_poly.type
_entity_poly.pdbx_seq_one_letter_code
_entity_poly.pdbx_strand_id
1 'polypeptide(L)'
;MLAVALVWMRVLQAQPSSGFCGHRALERWMEEIKSPVKTRNEALAKLASRPLVSVDALSRSLSEVGVAHRVVSPELLNSETVPAILWLDRGHFVVVLSRSARGWMVFDPDDSDHSRSWSEDRLTAERGKLAIV
;
A
#
# COMPACT_ATOMS: atom_id res chain seq x y z
N MET A 1 14.98 -24.68 -20.22
CA MET A 1 14.37 -23.34 -20.03
C MET A 1 13.25 -23.41 -19.00
N LEU A 2 13.57 -23.48 -17.71
CA LEU A 2 12.56 -23.74 -16.65
C LEU A 2 12.53 -22.66 -15.54
N ALA A 3 13.28 -21.57 -15.70
CA ALA A 3 13.46 -20.56 -14.65
C ALA A 3 12.58 -19.31 -14.81
N VAL A 4 11.98 -19.09 -15.98
CA VAL A 4 11.22 -17.85 -16.26
C VAL A 4 9.76 -17.94 -15.77
N ALA A 5 9.19 -19.13 -15.69
CA ALA A 5 7.78 -19.30 -15.29
C ALA A 5 7.52 -19.07 -13.78
N LEU A 6 8.50 -19.37 -12.92
CA LEU A 6 8.37 -19.23 -11.47
C LEU A 6 8.46 -17.77 -10.99
N VAL A 7 9.08 -16.89 -11.76
CA VAL A 7 9.16 -15.45 -11.45
C VAL A 7 7.81 -14.77 -11.71
N TRP A 8 7.08 -15.19 -12.73
CA TRP A 8 5.77 -14.61 -13.08
C TRP A 8 4.64 -15.01 -12.12
N MET A 9 4.70 -16.18 -11.49
CA MET A 9 3.67 -16.60 -10.51
C MET A 9 3.71 -15.83 -9.19
N ARG A 10 4.82 -15.15 -8.84
CA ARG A 10 4.89 -14.32 -7.61
C ARG A 10 4.28 -12.92 -7.77
N VAL A 11 4.05 -12.48 -9.01
CA VAL A 11 3.52 -11.15 -9.37
C VAL A 11 1.98 -11.14 -9.48
N LEU A 12 1.34 -12.32 -9.50
CA LEU A 12 -0.12 -12.46 -9.69
C LEU A 12 -0.94 -12.68 -8.40
N GLN A 13 -0.42 -12.28 -7.23
CA GLN A 13 -1.27 -12.14 -6.03
C GLN A 13 -1.95 -10.77 -6.02
N ALA A 14 -2.63 -10.44 -7.10
CA ALA A 14 -3.48 -9.27 -7.14
C ALA A 14 -4.87 -9.65 -6.63
N GLN A 15 -5.43 -8.81 -5.75
CA GLN A 15 -6.80 -9.00 -5.33
C GLN A 15 -7.74 -8.72 -6.52
N PRO A 16 -8.81 -9.51 -6.70
CA PRO A 16 -9.93 -9.11 -7.54
C PRO A 16 -10.42 -7.72 -7.12
N SER A 17 -11.07 -6.97 -8.02
CA SER A 17 -11.59 -5.62 -7.72
C SER A 17 -12.62 -5.56 -6.57
N SER A 18 -13.03 -6.71 -6.01
CA SER A 18 -13.79 -6.84 -4.77
C SER A 18 -12.96 -6.82 -3.48
N GLY A 19 -11.62 -6.87 -3.57
CA GLY A 19 -10.68 -6.63 -2.48
C GLY A 19 -10.54 -5.13 -2.23
N PHE A 20 -11.35 -4.59 -1.32
CA PHE A 20 -11.38 -3.15 -1.03
C PHE A 20 -10.11 -2.63 -0.34
N CYS A 21 -9.23 -3.48 0.18
CA CYS A 21 -8.13 -3.01 1.01
C CYS A 21 -7.15 -2.11 0.26
N GLY A 22 -6.86 -2.38 -1.02
CA GLY A 22 -6.00 -1.49 -1.80
C GLY A 22 -6.62 -0.13 -2.10
N HIS A 23 -7.94 -0.07 -2.34
CA HIS A 23 -8.66 1.21 -2.52
C HIS A 23 -8.73 2.01 -1.23
N ARG A 24 -9.08 1.36 -0.12
CA ARG A 24 -9.14 1.99 1.21
C ARG A 24 -7.76 2.42 1.70
N ALA A 25 -6.72 1.63 1.42
CA ALA A 25 -5.34 1.99 1.76
C ALA A 25 -4.89 3.21 0.94
N LEU A 26 -5.21 3.27 -0.35
CA LEU A 26 -4.94 4.44 -1.19
C LEU A 26 -5.66 5.69 -0.65
N GLU A 27 -6.97 5.58 -0.41
CA GLU A 27 -7.79 6.67 0.12
C GLU A 27 -7.20 7.20 1.44
N ARG A 28 -6.93 6.29 2.38
CA ARG A 28 -6.38 6.66 3.69
C ARG A 28 -5.00 7.28 3.59
N TRP A 29 -4.10 6.73 2.77
CA TRP A 29 -2.77 7.30 2.59
C TRP A 29 -2.83 8.71 1.98
N MET A 30 -3.68 8.91 0.97
CA MET A 30 -3.90 10.23 0.35
C MET A 30 -4.49 11.25 1.34
N GLU A 31 -5.32 10.83 2.29
CA GLU A 31 -5.78 11.66 3.40
C GLU A 31 -4.66 12.08 4.35
N GLU A 32 -3.73 11.17 4.63
CA GLU A 32 -2.61 11.46 5.52
C GLU A 32 -1.63 12.45 4.90
N ILE A 33 -1.30 12.29 3.62
CA ILE A 33 -0.47 13.27 2.88
C ILE A 33 -1.22 14.55 2.50
N LYS A 34 -2.47 14.72 2.96
CA LYS A 34 -3.32 15.90 2.72
C LYS A 34 -3.52 16.19 1.23
N SER A 35 -3.61 15.15 0.41
CA SER A 35 -3.92 15.30 -1.01
C SER A 35 -5.30 15.97 -1.19
N PRO A 36 -5.47 16.87 -2.17
CA PRO A 36 -6.77 17.46 -2.48
C PRO A 36 -7.83 16.38 -2.77
N VAL A 37 -9.06 16.61 -2.28
CA VAL A 37 -10.19 15.67 -2.46
C VAL A 37 -10.41 15.31 -3.92
N LYS A 38 -10.32 16.31 -4.83
CA LYS A 38 -10.44 16.09 -6.27
C LYS A 38 -9.39 15.11 -6.80
N THR A 39 -8.11 15.35 -6.50
CA THR A 39 -6.98 14.48 -6.90
C THR A 39 -7.12 13.07 -6.34
N ARG A 40 -7.56 12.95 -5.08
CA ARG A 40 -7.83 11.65 -4.45
C ARG A 40 -8.94 10.88 -5.17
N ASN A 41 -10.07 11.53 -5.46
CA ASN A 41 -11.18 10.91 -6.16
C ASN A 41 -10.79 10.49 -7.58
N GLU A 42 -9.99 11.30 -8.28
CA GLU A 42 -9.45 10.94 -9.60
C GLU A 42 -8.52 9.73 -9.50
N ALA A 43 -7.61 9.68 -8.53
CA ALA A 43 -6.70 8.54 -8.33
C ALA A 43 -7.47 7.24 -8.02
N LEU A 44 -8.49 7.32 -7.16
CA LEU A 44 -9.36 6.19 -6.83
C LEU A 44 -10.15 5.72 -8.04
N ALA A 45 -10.68 6.63 -8.87
CA ALA A 45 -11.37 6.28 -10.09
C ALA A 45 -10.43 5.60 -11.11
N LYS A 46 -9.19 6.08 -11.23
CA LYS A 46 -8.16 5.42 -12.05
C LYS A 46 -7.85 4.02 -11.56
N LEU A 47 -7.68 3.84 -10.24
CA LEU A 47 -7.44 2.52 -9.65
C LEU A 47 -8.63 1.57 -9.88
N ALA A 48 -9.86 2.03 -9.67
CA ALA A 48 -11.08 1.24 -9.84
C ALA A 48 -11.31 0.78 -11.29
N SER A 49 -10.79 1.51 -12.27
CA SER A 49 -10.85 1.11 -13.69
C SER A 49 -9.89 -0.03 -14.05
N ARG A 50 -9.02 -0.44 -13.13
CA ARG A 50 -8.01 -1.48 -13.37
C ARG A 50 -8.56 -2.86 -13.02
N PRO A 51 -8.17 -3.91 -13.76
CA PRO A 51 -8.68 -5.27 -13.53
C PRO A 51 -8.17 -5.88 -12.22
N LEU A 52 -7.03 -5.41 -11.71
CA LEU A 52 -6.29 -5.98 -10.60
C LEU A 52 -5.64 -4.87 -9.78
N VAL A 53 -5.74 -4.97 -8.45
CA VAL A 53 -5.10 -4.02 -7.53
C VAL A 53 -3.75 -4.59 -7.08
N SER A 54 -2.68 -3.95 -7.55
CA SER A 54 -1.27 -4.22 -7.23
C SER A 54 -0.53 -2.92 -6.89
N VAL A 55 0.70 -3.01 -6.40
CA VAL A 55 1.54 -1.82 -6.16
C VAL A 55 1.77 -1.02 -7.44
N ASP A 56 1.98 -1.69 -8.59
CA ASP A 56 2.10 -1.02 -9.89
C ASP A 56 0.81 -0.31 -10.29
N ALA A 57 -0.35 -0.92 -10.01
CA ALA A 57 -1.64 -0.30 -10.27
C ALA A 57 -1.83 0.97 -9.43
N LEU A 58 -1.51 0.92 -8.13
CA LEU A 58 -1.53 2.07 -7.22
C LEU A 58 -0.58 3.17 -7.70
N SER A 59 0.70 2.84 -7.94
CA SER A 59 1.73 3.77 -8.41
C SER A 59 1.36 4.46 -9.72
N ARG A 60 0.82 3.69 -10.68
CA ARG A 60 0.39 4.26 -11.97
C ARG A 60 -0.80 5.20 -11.79
N SER A 61 -1.75 4.87 -10.90
CA SER A 61 -2.90 5.74 -10.60
C SER A 61 -2.46 7.07 -10.00
N LEU A 62 -1.48 7.05 -9.10
CA LEU A 62 -0.88 8.25 -8.49
C LEU A 62 -0.12 9.10 -9.53
N SER A 63 0.68 8.45 -10.39
CA SER A 63 1.42 9.13 -11.47
C SER A 63 0.48 9.84 -12.44
N GLU A 64 -0.62 9.19 -12.84
CA GLU A 64 -1.61 9.74 -13.77
C GLU A 64 -2.32 11.00 -13.25
N VAL A 65 -2.35 11.20 -11.92
CA VAL A 65 -2.92 12.40 -11.28
C VAL A 65 -1.87 13.36 -10.74
N GLY A 66 -0.59 13.14 -11.07
CA GLY A 66 0.51 14.02 -10.67
C GLY A 66 0.88 13.98 -9.18
N VAL A 67 0.56 12.89 -8.46
CA VAL A 67 0.96 12.73 -7.07
C VAL A 67 2.36 12.15 -7.01
N ALA A 68 3.30 12.91 -6.45
CA ALA A 68 4.66 12.45 -6.21
C ALA A 68 4.66 11.31 -5.20
N HIS A 69 5.34 10.22 -5.56
CA HIS A 69 5.50 9.05 -4.71
C HIS A 69 6.71 8.24 -5.16
N ARG A 70 7.19 7.33 -4.33
CA ARG A 70 8.25 6.37 -4.65
C ARG A 70 7.83 4.96 -4.23
N VAL A 71 8.27 3.97 -5.00
CA VAL A 71 8.16 2.56 -4.62
C VAL A 71 9.48 2.13 -4.00
N VAL A 72 9.46 1.68 -2.75
CA VAL A 72 10.66 1.32 -1.98
C VAL A 72 10.51 -0.07 -1.35
N SER A 73 11.64 -0.69 -0.98
CA SER A 73 11.63 -1.88 -0.13
C SER A 73 11.18 -1.50 1.30
N PRO A 74 10.38 -2.33 1.99
CA PRO A 74 9.88 -1.98 3.33
C PRO A 74 10.96 -1.77 4.39
N GLU A 75 12.14 -2.36 4.22
CA GLU A 75 13.31 -2.16 5.09
C GLU A 75 13.79 -0.70 5.12
N LEU A 76 13.42 0.10 4.12
CA LEU A 76 13.73 1.53 4.05
C LEU A 76 12.72 2.38 4.81
N LEU A 77 11.65 1.80 5.37
CA LEU A 77 10.67 2.54 6.15
C LEU A 77 11.26 3.02 7.47
N ASN A 78 11.08 4.31 7.74
CA ASN A 78 11.43 4.94 9.00
C ASN A 78 10.44 6.09 9.30
N SER A 79 10.70 6.87 10.34
CA SER A 79 9.82 7.98 10.75
C SER A 79 9.69 9.10 9.71
N GLU A 80 10.62 9.22 8.77
CA GLU A 80 10.62 10.25 7.72
C GLU A 80 9.94 9.79 6.43
N THR A 81 9.73 8.49 6.27
CA THR A 81 9.14 7.89 5.07
C THR A 81 7.71 7.40 5.30
N VAL A 82 7.08 7.84 6.39
CA VAL A 82 5.66 7.59 6.71
C VAL A 82 4.87 8.90 6.51
N PRO A 83 3.61 8.85 6.06
CA PRO A 83 2.79 7.65 5.87
C PRO A 83 3.20 6.82 4.65
N ALA A 84 2.99 5.50 4.71
CA ALA A 84 3.36 4.58 3.64
C ALA A 84 2.28 3.52 3.40
N ILE A 85 2.01 3.16 2.15
CA ILE A 85 1.18 1.98 1.82
C ILE A 85 2.10 0.77 1.77
N LEU A 86 1.81 -0.26 2.55
CA LEU A 86 2.50 -1.54 2.53
C LEU A 86 1.67 -2.61 1.83
N TRP A 87 2.30 -3.35 0.92
CA TRP A 87 1.72 -4.55 0.32
C TRP A 87 2.30 -5.81 0.97
N LEU A 88 1.49 -6.50 1.78
CA LEU A 88 1.89 -7.68 2.55
C LEU A 88 1.93 -8.95 1.68
N ASP A 89 2.74 -9.93 2.08
CA ASP A 89 2.93 -11.19 1.34
C ASP A 89 1.63 -11.98 1.07
N ARG A 90 0.60 -11.80 1.91
CA ARG A 90 -0.73 -12.39 1.73
C ARG A 90 -1.59 -11.72 0.64
N GLY A 91 -1.05 -10.74 -0.09
CA GLY A 91 -1.80 -9.99 -1.10
C GLY A 91 -2.72 -8.93 -0.50
N HIS A 92 -2.36 -8.37 0.65
CA HIS A 92 -3.17 -7.40 1.41
C HIS A 92 -2.48 -6.05 1.52
N PHE A 93 -3.23 -4.95 1.54
CA PHE A 93 -2.68 -3.60 1.68
C PHE A 93 -3.01 -3.02 3.05
N VAL A 94 -2.01 -2.43 3.70
CA VAL A 94 -2.17 -1.66 4.95
C VAL A 94 -1.49 -0.30 4.80
N VAL A 95 -1.81 0.65 5.67
CA VAL A 95 -1.15 1.96 5.70
C VAL A 95 -0.40 2.14 7.01
N VAL A 96 0.91 2.31 6.94
CA VAL A 96 1.70 2.75 8.08
C VAL A 96 1.55 4.26 8.19
N LEU A 97 0.97 4.73 9.30
CA LEU A 97 0.66 6.14 9.52
C LEU A 97 1.82 6.88 10.18
N SER A 98 2.45 6.25 11.18
CA SER A 98 3.56 6.85 11.92
C SER A 98 4.43 5.79 12.60
N ARG A 99 5.64 6.19 13.00
CA ARG A 99 6.56 5.39 13.83
C ARG A 99 6.75 6.10 15.18
N SER A 100 6.67 5.33 16.27
CA SER A 100 6.98 5.80 17.62
C SER A 100 7.93 4.81 18.32
N ALA A 101 8.43 5.18 19.50
CA ALA A 101 9.21 4.27 20.35
C ALA A 101 8.45 3.00 20.76
N ARG A 102 7.10 3.00 20.68
CA ARG A 102 6.23 1.87 21.03
C ARG A 102 5.89 0.98 19.83
N GLY A 103 6.38 1.31 18.64
CA GLY A 103 6.11 0.60 17.40
C GLY A 103 5.46 1.47 16.33
N TRP A 104 4.80 0.82 15.38
CA TRP A 104 4.23 1.41 14.18
C TRP A 104 2.72 1.55 14.30
N MET A 105 2.21 2.73 14.00
CA MET A 105 0.76 2.91 13.88
C MET A 105 0.33 2.49 12.49
N VAL A 106 -0.48 1.44 12.41
CA VAL A 106 -0.89 0.82 11.15
C VAL A 106 -2.41 0.85 11.04
N PHE A 107 -2.92 1.35 9.92
CA PHE A 107 -4.30 1.20 9.51
C PHE A 107 -4.42 -0.05 8.63
N ASP A 108 -5.23 -1.01 9.08
CA ASP A 108 -5.58 -2.20 8.31
C ASP A 108 -7.03 -2.05 7.79
N PRO A 109 -7.24 -1.95 6.46
CA PRO A 109 -8.56 -1.80 5.86
C PRO A 109 -9.58 -2.90 6.18
N ASP A 110 -9.15 -4.08 6.62
CA ASP A 110 -10.05 -5.19 6.96
C ASP A 110 -10.47 -5.15 8.43
N ASP A 111 -9.74 -4.44 9.29
CA ASP A 111 -9.81 -4.57 10.76
C ASP A 111 -10.55 -3.38 11.43
N SER A 112 -11.48 -2.76 10.69
CA SER A 112 -12.27 -1.54 10.99
C SER A 112 -11.60 -0.18 10.68
N ASP A 113 -12.30 0.94 10.93
CA ASP A 113 -11.81 2.31 10.72
C ASP A 113 -10.68 2.75 11.68
N HIS A 114 -10.17 1.85 12.53
CA HIS A 114 -9.23 2.17 13.59
C HIS A 114 -7.80 1.71 13.28
N SER A 115 -6.83 2.59 13.53
CA SER A 115 -5.41 2.24 13.49
C SER A 115 -5.00 1.41 14.73
N ARG A 116 -4.11 0.44 14.54
CA ARG A 116 -3.54 -0.39 15.61
C ARG A 116 -2.03 -0.21 15.71
N SER A 117 -1.49 -0.42 16.90
CA SER A 117 -0.03 -0.46 17.11
C SER A 117 0.49 -1.84 16.71
N TRP A 118 1.47 -1.89 15.81
CA TRP A 118 2.23 -3.08 15.45
C TRP A 118 3.66 -2.97 16.00
N SER A 119 4.18 -4.05 16.57
CA SER A 119 5.59 -4.10 16.96
C SER A 119 6.51 -4.11 15.73
N GLU A 120 7.78 -3.79 15.92
CA GLU A 120 8.81 -3.91 14.86
C GLU A 120 8.87 -5.35 14.32
N ASP A 121 8.83 -6.34 15.21
CA ASP A 121 8.86 -7.76 14.85
C ASP A 121 7.65 -8.15 14.01
N ARG A 122 6.46 -7.64 14.33
CA ARG A 122 5.24 -7.90 13.54
C ARG A 122 5.36 -7.28 12.15
N LEU A 123 5.81 -6.02 12.06
CA LEU A 123 5.98 -5.36 10.75
C LEU A 123 7.01 -6.09 9.89
N THR A 124 8.09 -6.58 10.51
CA THR A 124 9.15 -7.35 9.85
C THR A 124 8.66 -8.74 9.43
N ALA A 125 7.86 -9.42 10.27
CA ALA A 125 7.33 -10.76 10.00
C ALA A 125 6.29 -10.77 8.88
N GLU A 126 5.48 -9.72 8.77
CA GLU A 126 4.47 -9.55 7.72
C GLU A 126 5.07 -9.18 6.35
N ARG A 127 6.41 -9.12 6.25
CA ARG A 127 7.24 -8.81 5.07
C ARG A 127 6.43 -8.22 3.93
N GLY A 128 6.34 -6.89 3.91
CA GLY A 128 5.85 -6.23 2.71
C GLY A 128 6.72 -6.62 1.51
N LYS A 129 6.11 -6.81 0.34
CA LYS A 129 6.88 -6.97 -0.90
C LYS A 129 7.45 -5.62 -1.35
N LEU A 130 6.64 -4.57 -1.20
CA LEU A 130 6.93 -3.20 -1.63
C LEU A 130 6.14 -2.20 -0.78
N ALA A 131 6.64 -0.97 -0.69
CA ALA A 131 5.98 0.16 -0.05
C ALA A 131 5.83 1.34 -1.02
N ILE A 132 4.73 2.08 -0.94
CA ILE A 132 4.57 3.40 -1.56
C ILE A 132 4.74 4.47 -0.49
N VAL A 133 5.67 5.41 -0.71
CA VAL A 133 5.98 6.55 0.17
C VAL A 133 5.92 7.87 -0.58
#